data_AF-A0A7J6MB06-F1
#
_entry.id   AF-A0A7J6MB06-F1
#
_cell.length_a   1.000
_cell.length_b   1.000
_cell.length_c   1.000
_cell.angle_alpha   90.00
_cell.angle_beta   90.00
_cell.angle_gamma   90.00
#
_symmetry.space_group_name_H-M   'P 1'
#
loop_
_entity.id
_entity.type
_entity.pdbx_description
1 polymer ?
#
loop_
_entity_poly.entity_id
_entity_poly.type
_entity_poly.pdbx_seq_one_letter_code
_entity_poly.pdbx_strand_id
1 'polypeptide(L)'
;MTFSILSILAATTLPVALAWGSDGHAVVAQLSQDRIKDETQDAIDDIMGKGVPMSNYSSWADNVKYGHDSYNWKWSSPLHYADTPDCHFNYARDCKNDVCVAGGLKNYSRRVVDESLPLEQRQEALKFIVHFMGRVLISYCVRRDLVGGVVIETSIDTIGRRWATL
;
A
#
# COMPACT_ATOMS: atom_id res chain seq x y z
N MET A 1 2.59 -36.27 50.04
CA MET A 1 2.48 -34.81 49.97
C MET A 1 2.57 -34.41 48.51
N THR A 2 1.45 -34.09 47.89
CA THR A 2 1.34 -33.67 46.48
C THR A 2 1.52 -32.15 46.41
N PHE A 3 2.59 -31.67 45.76
CA PHE A 3 2.73 -30.25 45.45
C PHE A 3 2.05 -29.97 44.10
N SER A 4 0.86 -29.38 44.13
CA SER A 4 0.22 -28.81 42.94
C SER A 4 0.96 -27.54 42.55
N ILE A 5 1.68 -27.59 41.43
CA ILE A 5 2.27 -26.40 40.79
C ILE A 5 1.15 -25.75 39.97
N LEU A 6 0.58 -24.67 40.49
CA LEU A 6 -0.35 -23.83 39.76
C LEU A 6 0.44 -23.01 38.73
N SER A 7 0.65 -23.56 37.54
CA SER A 7 1.25 -22.83 36.42
C SER A 7 0.28 -21.75 35.94
N ILE A 8 0.48 -20.51 36.40
CA ILE A 8 -0.14 -19.33 35.80
C ILE A 8 0.54 -19.15 34.44
N LEU A 9 -0.11 -19.65 33.39
CA LEU A 9 0.29 -19.40 32.01
C LEU A 9 0.00 -17.93 31.71
N ALA A 10 1.01 -17.07 31.86
CA ALA A 10 0.94 -15.69 31.42
C ALA A 10 0.70 -15.68 29.90
N ALA A 11 -0.55 -15.42 29.50
CA ALA A 11 -0.91 -15.19 28.12
C ALA A 11 -0.19 -13.91 27.67
N THR A 12 0.96 -14.09 27.01
CA THR A 12 1.63 -13.01 26.30
C THR A 12 0.71 -12.60 25.16
N THR A 13 0.04 -11.45 25.31
CA THR A 13 -0.69 -10.83 24.21
C THR A 13 0.34 -10.33 23.21
N LEU A 14 0.74 -11.21 22.28
CA LEU A 14 1.46 -10.80 21.09
C LEU A 14 0.61 -9.71 20.42
N PRO A 15 1.17 -8.52 20.13
CA PRO A 15 0.44 -7.53 19.36
C PRO A 15 0.11 -8.17 18.02
N VAL A 16 -1.18 -8.41 17.77
CA VAL A 16 -1.66 -8.83 16.47
C VAL A 16 -1.39 -7.65 15.56
N ALA A 17 -0.33 -7.73 14.76
CA ALA A 17 -0.14 -6.83 13.65
C ALA A 17 -1.31 -7.09 12.70
N LEU A 18 -2.32 -6.22 12.75
CA LEU A 18 -3.42 -6.23 11.81
C LEU A 18 -2.83 -5.85 10.44
N ALA A 19 -2.37 -6.86 9.69
CA ALA A 19 -2.19 -6.71 8.27
C ALA A 19 -3.54 -6.23 7.72
N TRP A 20 -3.56 -5.06 7.09
CA TRP A 20 -4.80 -4.49 6.57
C TRP A 20 -5.47 -5.50 5.63
N GLY A 21 -6.65 -5.97 6.03
CA GLY A 21 -7.57 -6.66 5.13
C GLY A 21 -8.25 -5.67 4.18
N SER A 22 -9.25 -6.14 3.44
CA SER A 22 -10.04 -5.31 2.53
C SER A 22 -10.58 -4.04 3.18
N ASP A 23 -11.06 -4.16 4.42
CA ASP A 23 -11.72 -3.08 5.16
C ASP A 23 -10.72 -1.97 5.52
N GLY A 24 -9.48 -2.37 5.81
CA GLY A 24 -8.38 -1.46 6.06
C GLY A 24 -8.05 -0.56 4.89
N HIS A 25 -7.85 -1.20 3.74
CA HIS A 25 -7.60 -0.49 2.49
C HIS A 25 -8.77 0.45 2.14
N ALA A 26 -10.01 0.02 2.34
CA ALA A 26 -11.18 0.85 2.08
C ALA A 26 -11.25 2.08 3.00
N VAL A 27 -10.98 1.93 4.30
CA VAL A 27 -10.99 3.04 5.27
C VAL A 27 -9.92 4.07 4.92
N VAL A 28 -8.68 3.64 4.66
CA VAL A 28 -7.61 4.59 4.32
C VAL A 28 -7.87 5.28 2.98
N ALA A 29 -8.40 4.57 2.00
CA ALA A 29 -8.78 5.13 0.71
C ALA A 29 -9.88 6.20 0.86
N GLN A 30 -10.91 5.92 1.66
CA GLN A 30 -11.98 6.89 1.93
C GLN A 30 -11.44 8.14 2.64
N LEU A 31 -10.67 7.96 3.71
CA LEU A 31 -10.09 9.09 4.46
C LEU A 31 -9.15 9.93 3.59
N SER A 32 -8.45 9.31 2.65
CA SER A 32 -7.59 10.01 1.68
C SER A 32 -8.43 10.78 0.67
N GLN A 33 -9.49 10.17 0.12
CA GLN A 33 -10.40 10.80 -0.82
C GLN A 33 -11.07 12.04 -0.22
N ASP A 34 -11.43 12.01 1.06
CA ASP A 34 -12.03 13.16 1.74
C ASP A 34 -11.03 14.33 1.98
N ARG A 35 -9.74 14.14 1.70
CA ARG A 35 -8.65 15.09 2.02
C ARG A 35 -7.83 15.54 0.81
N ILE A 36 -8.04 14.96 -0.37
CA ILE A 36 -7.41 15.44 -1.60
C ILE A 36 -8.06 16.74 -2.07
N LYS A 37 -7.34 17.50 -2.89
CA LYS A 37 -7.88 18.73 -3.50
C LYS A 37 -8.85 18.40 -4.61
N ASP A 38 -9.75 19.33 -4.92
CA ASP A 38 -10.73 19.19 -5.99
C ASP A 38 -10.06 18.88 -7.34
N GLU A 39 -8.92 19.52 -7.66
CA GLU A 39 -8.20 19.24 -8.92
C GLU A 39 -7.66 17.80 -8.98
N THR A 40 -7.29 17.23 -7.82
CA THR A 40 -6.85 15.83 -7.75
C THR A 40 -8.04 14.88 -7.88
N GLN A 41 -9.20 15.24 -7.32
CA GLN A 41 -10.42 14.46 -7.47
C GLN A 41 -10.91 14.45 -8.92
N ASP A 42 -10.86 15.59 -9.62
CA ASP A 42 -11.21 15.68 -11.05
C ASP A 42 -10.29 14.79 -11.89
N ALA A 43 -8.97 14.81 -11.65
CA ALA A 43 -8.03 13.94 -12.36
C ALA A 43 -8.26 12.45 -12.08
N ILE A 44 -8.70 12.09 -10.85
CA ILE A 44 -9.10 10.72 -10.51
C ILE A 44 -10.39 10.34 -11.25
N ASP A 45 -11.36 11.24 -11.31
CA ASP A 45 -12.63 11.05 -11.99
C ASP A 45 -12.45 10.87 -13.51
N ASP A 46 -11.50 11.57 -14.13
CA ASP A 46 -11.14 11.40 -15.53
C ASP A 46 -10.56 10.00 -15.83
N ILE A 47 -9.84 9.41 -14.87
CA ILE A 47 -9.20 8.10 -15.03
C ILE A 47 -10.18 6.97 -14.68
N MET A 48 -10.89 7.08 -13.56
CA MET A 48 -11.71 6.01 -12.99
C MET A 48 -13.19 6.11 -13.32
N GLY A 49 -13.64 7.26 -13.79
CA GLY A 49 -15.04 7.62 -13.95
C GLY A 49 -15.54 8.47 -12.77
N LYS A 50 -16.35 9.47 -13.11
CA LYS A 50 -16.91 10.44 -12.15
C LYS A 50 -17.67 9.75 -11.02
N GLY A 51 -17.31 10.11 -9.78
CA GLY A 51 -18.00 9.63 -8.58
C GLY A 51 -17.73 8.17 -8.22
N VAL A 52 -16.72 7.53 -8.82
CA VAL A 52 -16.28 6.19 -8.40
C VAL A 52 -15.42 6.31 -7.13
N PRO A 53 -15.86 5.78 -5.97
CA PRO A 53 -15.11 5.88 -4.73
C PRO A 53 -13.77 5.15 -4.77
N MET A 54 -12.72 5.74 -4.20
CA MET A 54 -11.38 5.12 -4.10
C MET A 54 -11.41 3.79 -3.34
N SER A 55 -12.31 3.66 -2.36
CA SER A 55 -12.53 2.44 -1.58
C SER A 55 -13.00 1.24 -2.42
N ASN A 56 -13.63 1.46 -3.58
CA ASN A 56 -14.09 0.37 -4.45
C ASN A 56 -12.94 -0.44 -5.07
N TYR A 57 -11.75 0.18 -5.21
CA TYR A 57 -10.63 -0.43 -5.90
C TYR A 57 -9.33 -0.44 -5.08
N SER A 58 -9.37 0.01 -3.83
CA SER A 58 -8.23 0.02 -2.90
C SER A 58 -7.64 -1.37 -2.61
N SER A 59 -8.47 -2.41 -2.69
CA SER A 59 -8.07 -3.81 -2.44
C SER A 59 -7.74 -4.58 -3.71
N TRP A 60 -7.86 -3.96 -4.90
CA TRP A 60 -7.70 -4.63 -6.18
C TRP A 60 -6.32 -5.31 -6.32
N ALA A 61 -5.24 -4.67 -5.86
CA ALA A 61 -3.89 -5.24 -5.98
C ALA A 61 -3.73 -6.55 -5.19
N ASP A 62 -4.28 -6.62 -3.97
CA ASP A 62 -4.30 -7.87 -3.19
C ASP A 62 -5.23 -8.91 -3.84
N ASN A 63 -6.38 -8.49 -4.37
CA ASN A 63 -7.33 -9.37 -5.05
C ASN A 63 -6.72 -10.05 -6.28
N VAL A 64 -6.01 -9.31 -7.15
CA VAL A 64 -5.39 -9.91 -8.34
C VAL A 64 -4.19 -10.77 -7.99
N LYS A 65 -3.41 -10.40 -6.96
CA LYS A 65 -2.26 -11.17 -6.48
C LYS A 65 -2.66 -12.52 -5.87
N TYR A 66 -3.76 -12.59 -5.12
CA TYR A 66 -4.19 -13.80 -4.41
C TYR A 66 -5.38 -14.53 -5.05
N GLY A 67 -6.11 -13.89 -5.96
CA GLY A 67 -7.34 -14.42 -6.55
C GLY A 67 -7.14 -15.32 -7.77
N HIS A 68 -8.21 -15.45 -8.55
CA HIS A 68 -8.26 -16.28 -9.76
C HIS A 68 -7.15 -15.94 -10.77
N ASP A 69 -6.84 -14.65 -10.92
CA ASP A 69 -5.85 -14.18 -11.89
C ASP A 69 -4.42 -14.17 -11.34
N SER A 70 -4.19 -14.72 -10.15
CA SER A 70 -2.88 -14.69 -9.46
C SER A 70 -1.72 -15.20 -10.31
N TYR A 71 -1.96 -16.14 -11.23
CA TYR A 71 -0.93 -16.58 -12.18
C TYR A 71 -0.30 -15.41 -12.96
N ASN A 72 -1.10 -14.43 -13.38
CA ASN A 72 -0.66 -13.25 -14.13
C ASN A 72 -0.14 -12.13 -13.23
N TRP A 73 -0.38 -12.18 -11.91
CA TRP A 73 -0.12 -11.09 -10.98
C TRP A 73 0.82 -11.45 -9.83
N LYS A 74 1.27 -12.70 -9.71
CA LYS A 74 2.24 -13.13 -8.67
C LYS A 74 3.50 -12.28 -8.64
N TRP A 75 3.93 -11.76 -9.79
CA TRP A 75 5.09 -10.88 -9.91
C TRP A 75 4.94 -9.56 -9.13
N SER A 76 3.70 -9.10 -8.85
CA SER A 76 3.46 -7.86 -8.11
C SER A 76 3.62 -8.03 -6.60
N SER A 77 3.68 -9.27 -6.10
CA SER A 77 3.83 -9.58 -4.67
C SER A 77 4.88 -8.75 -3.91
N PRO A 78 6.15 -8.66 -4.38
CA PRO A 78 7.16 -7.85 -3.71
C PRO A 78 6.88 -6.34 -3.74
N LEU A 79 5.94 -5.85 -4.56
CA LEU A 79 5.55 -4.43 -4.58
C LEU A 79 4.69 -4.03 -3.37
N HIS A 80 4.26 -4.97 -2.51
CA HIS A 80 3.43 -4.66 -1.35
C HIS A 80 4.22 -4.31 -0.08
N TYR A 81 5.56 -4.44 -0.11
CA TYR A 81 6.45 -4.22 1.03
C TYR A 81 7.87 -3.85 0.56
N ALA A 82 8.75 -3.57 1.51
CA ALA A 82 10.20 -3.45 1.34
C ALA A 82 10.86 -3.94 2.63
N ASP A 83 11.77 -4.90 2.52
CA ASP A 83 12.33 -5.51 3.73
C ASP A 83 13.43 -4.62 4.31
N THR A 84 13.20 -4.08 5.51
CA THR A 84 14.18 -3.22 6.21
C THR A 84 14.72 -3.92 7.46
N PRO A 85 16.02 -4.26 7.53
CA PRO A 85 16.57 -5.04 8.65
C PRO A 85 16.70 -4.26 9.97
N ASP A 86 16.79 -2.93 9.89
CA ASP A 86 17.08 -2.03 11.01
C ASP A 86 15.96 -1.01 11.26
N CYS A 87 14.74 -1.27 10.77
CA CYS A 87 13.61 -0.33 10.82
C CYS A 87 13.84 1.01 10.10
N HIS A 88 14.97 1.18 9.40
CA HIS A 88 15.30 2.38 8.65
C HIS A 88 15.33 2.06 7.17
N PHE A 89 14.37 2.59 6.42
CA PHE A 89 14.32 2.35 4.98
C PHE A 89 15.49 3.03 4.26
N ASN A 90 16.29 2.23 3.55
CA ASN A 90 17.31 2.69 2.62
C ASN A 90 16.97 2.19 1.23
N TYR A 91 16.62 3.09 0.31
CA TYR A 91 16.16 2.72 -1.02
C TYR A 91 17.13 1.80 -1.78
N ALA A 92 18.43 2.10 -1.76
CA ALA A 92 19.42 1.33 -2.49
C ALA A 92 19.62 -0.09 -1.92
N ARG A 93 19.49 -0.25 -0.61
CA ARG A 93 19.64 -1.54 0.09
C ARG A 93 18.36 -2.37 0.04
N ASP A 94 17.22 -1.73 0.29
CA ASP A 94 15.93 -2.37 0.61
C ASP A 94 14.98 -2.44 -0.58
N CYS A 95 15.24 -1.68 -1.66
CA CYS A 95 14.45 -1.66 -2.89
C CYS A 95 15.28 -2.04 -4.12
N LYS A 96 15.83 -3.25 -4.13
CA LYS A 96 16.67 -3.72 -5.24
C LYS A 96 15.87 -3.74 -6.54
N ASN A 97 16.47 -3.18 -7.60
CA ASN A 97 15.90 -3.11 -8.95
C ASN A 97 14.51 -2.41 -9.02
N ASP A 98 14.21 -1.50 -8.08
CA ASP A 98 12.89 -0.88 -7.95
C ASP A 98 11.75 -1.89 -7.65
N VAL A 99 12.07 -3.12 -7.23
CA VAL A 99 11.09 -4.18 -6.91
C VAL A 99 10.78 -4.16 -5.40
N CYS A 100 10.07 -3.11 -5.00
CA CYS A 100 9.51 -2.95 -3.65
C CYS A 100 8.34 -1.96 -3.70
N VAL A 101 7.63 -1.72 -2.59
CA VAL A 101 6.52 -0.75 -2.54
C VAL A 101 6.94 0.69 -2.88
N ALA A 102 8.15 1.13 -2.50
CA ALA A 102 8.67 2.45 -2.89
C ALA A 102 8.91 2.54 -4.41
N GLY A 103 9.50 1.50 -5.00
CA GLY A 103 9.75 1.43 -6.44
C GLY A 103 8.45 1.30 -7.25
N GLY A 104 7.48 0.54 -6.74
CA GLY A 104 6.12 0.46 -7.27
C GLY A 104 5.46 1.84 -7.29
N LEU A 105 5.46 2.56 -6.16
CA LEU A 105 4.92 3.91 -6.08
C LEU A 105 5.61 4.87 -7.07
N LYS A 106 6.94 4.82 -7.18
CA LYS A 106 7.72 5.61 -8.15
C LYS A 106 7.32 5.29 -9.60
N ASN A 107 7.15 4.02 -9.95
CA ASN A 107 6.77 3.59 -11.29
C ASN A 107 5.34 4.03 -11.63
N TYR A 108 4.37 3.66 -10.80
CA TYR A 108 2.96 3.93 -11.09
C TYR A 108 2.61 5.42 -11.00
N SER A 109 3.30 6.20 -10.16
CA SER A 109 3.14 7.66 -10.17
C SER A 109 3.55 8.31 -11.49
N ARG A 110 4.47 7.70 -12.25
CA ARG A 110 4.82 8.18 -13.60
C ARG A 110 3.78 7.73 -14.62
N ARG A 111 3.32 6.48 -14.53
CA ARG A 111 2.36 5.89 -15.48
C ARG A 111 0.97 6.54 -15.40
N VAL A 112 0.50 6.89 -14.21
CA VAL A 112 -0.87 7.41 -14.03
C VAL A 112 -1.09 8.78 -14.72
N VAL A 113 -0.04 9.60 -14.80
CA VAL A 113 -0.05 10.92 -15.47
C VAL A 113 0.39 10.87 -16.93
N ASP A 114 0.85 9.70 -17.42
CA ASP A 114 1.32 9.56 -18.79
C ASP A 114 0.13 9.34 -19.73
N GLU A 115 -0.32 10.43 -20.37
CA GLU A 115 -1.45 10.41 -21.30
C GLU A 115 -1.17 9.65 -22.60
N SER A 116 0.09 9.26 -22.87
CA SER A 116 0.41 8.38 -23.99
C SER A 116 0.04 6.92 -23.73
N LEU A 117 -0.18 6.54 -22.47
CA LEU A 117 -0.61 5.20 -22.10
C LEU A 117 -2.12 5.01 -22.31
N PRO A 118 -2.55 3.79 -22.68
CA PRO A 118 -3.96 3.43 -22.68
C PRO A 118 -4.61 3.69 -21.32
N LEU A 119 -5.89 4.09 -21.32
CA LEU A 119 -6.65 4.39 -20.11
C LEU A 119 -6.57 3.25 -19.09
N GLU A 120 -6.64 2.00 -19.55
CA GLU A 120 -6.57 0.82 -18.69
C GLU A 120 -5.24 0.73 -17.92
N GLN A 121 -4.13 1.15 -18.53
CA GLN A 121 -2.82 1.18 -17.86
C GLN A 121 -2.72 2.31 -16.84
N ARG A 122 -3.38 3.45 -17.09
CA ARG A 122 -3.48 4.56 -16.13
C ARG A 122 -4.38 4.19 -14.96
N GLN A 123 -5.49 3.49 -15.22
CA GLN A 123 -6.37 2.93 -14.19
C GLN A 123 -5.65 1.89 -13.32
N GLU A 124 -4.90 0.98 -13.94
CA GLU A 124 -4.05 0.03 -13.21
C GLU A 124 -3.05 0.75 -12.30
N ALA A 125 -2.37 1.77 -12.83
CA ALA A 125 -1.41 2.56 -12.06
C ALA A 125 -2.08 3.24 -10.86
N LEU A 126 -3.24 3.86 -11.06
CA LEU A 126 -3.99 4.49 -9.98
C LEU A 126 -4.44 3.47 -8.91
N LYS A 127 -4.92 2.29 -9.32
CA LYS A 127 -5.29 1.21 -8.37
C LYS A 127 -4.11 0.78 -7.50
N PHE A 128 -2.91 0.63 -8.07
CA PHE A 128 -1.71 0.35 -7.31
C PHE A 128 -1.34 1.49 -6.35
N ILE A 129 -1.38 2.74 -6.79
CA ILE A 129 -1.11 3.90 -5.94
C ILE A 129 -2.06 3.92 -4.73
N VAL A 130 -3.36 3.81 -4.95
CA VAL A 130 -4.36 3.81 -3.87
C VAL A 130 -4.14 2.64 -2.90
N HIS A 131 -3.80 1.46 -3.41
CA HIS A 131 -3.46 0.32 -2.57
C HIS A 131 -2.22 0.57 -1.69
N PHE A 132 -1.16 1.17 -2.26
CA PHE A 132 0.09 1.43 -1.56
C PHE A 132 -0.04 2.56 -0.52
N MET A 133 -0.84 3.59 -0.79
CA MET A 133 -1.07 4.70 0.15
C MET A 133 -1.67 4.20 1.48
N GLY A 134 -2.50 3.15 1.44
CA GLY A 134 -2.98 2.45 2.64
C GLY A 134 -1.88 1.87 3.54
N ARG A 135 -0.78 1.41 2.92
CA ARG A 135 0.33 0.73 3.60
C ARG A 135 1.42 1.69 4.08
N VAL A 136 1.62 2.81 3.40
CA VAL A 136 2.60 3.84 3.80
C VAL A 136 2.14 4.62 5.03
N LEU A 137 0.82 4.84 5.17
CA LEU A 137 0.25 5.67 6.23
C LEU A 137 0.22 5.01 7.63
N ILE A 138 0.30 3.68 7.71
CA ILE A 138 0.36 2.97 9.00
C ILE A 138 1.71 2.27 9.13
N SER A 139 2.60 3.02 9.78
CA SER A 139 3.97 2.67 10.09
C SER A 139 4.06 1.76 11.31
N TYR A 140 4.42 0.50 11.11
CA TYR A 140 4.98 -0.35 12.18
C TYR A 140 6.23 -1.04 11.65
N CYS A 141 7.37 -0.87 12.33
CA CYS A 141 8.52 -1.74 12.09
C CYS A 141 8.18 -3.12 12.64
N VAL A 142 7.80 -4.02 11.75
CA VAL A 142 7.67 -5.43 12.09
C VAL A 142 8.86 -6.16 11.48
N ARG A 143 9.70 -6.73 12.35
CA ARG A 143 10.83 -7.57 11.92
C ARG A 143 10.34 -8.65 10.96
N ARG A 144 11.24 -9.04 10.05
CA ARG A 144 11.10 -10.05 8.97
C ARG A 144 10.32 -11.33 9.31
N ASP A 145 10.18 -11.63 10.59
CA ASP A 145 9.62 -12.85 11.15
C ASP A 145 8.07 -12.80 11.29
N LEU A 146 7.46 -11.63 11.13
CA LEU A 146 6.01 -11.42 11.25
C LEU A 146 5.57 -10.45 10.13
N VAL A 147 5.22 -10.96 8.94
CA VAL A 147 4.54 -10.22 7.84
C VAL A 147 4.90 -8.72 7.72
N GLY A 148 5.95 -8.43 6.93
CA GLY A 148 6.58 -7.11 6.84
C GLY A 148 5.66 -5.93 6.48
N GLY A 149 5.92 -4.79 7.14
CA GLY A 149 5.40 -3.46 6.84
C GLY A 149 6.56 -2.45 6.79
N VAL A 150 6.40 -1.36 6.03
CA VAL A 150 7.49 -0.39 5.77
C VAL A 150 7.07 1.01 6.11
N VAL A 151 8.01 1.73 6.73
CA VAL A 151 8.02 3.19 6.84
C VAL A 151 8.64 3.75 5.56
N ILE A 152 7.81 4.27 4.66
CA ILE A 152 8.28 5.17 3.59
C ILE A 152 7.82 6.56 3.97
N GLU A 153 8.75 7.40 4.39
CA GLU A 153 8.47 8.83 4.62
C GLU A 153 8.36 9.54 3.27
N THR A 154 7.29 9.28 2.51
CA THR A 154 6.90 10.11 1.38
C THR A 154 5.83 11.06 1.86
N SER A 155 6.23 12.30 2.17
CA SER A 155 5.29 13.38 2.43
C SER A 155 4.29 13.48 1.27
N ILE A 156 2.99 13.40 1.61
CA ILE A 156 1.86 13.67 0.70
C ILE A 156 2.07 14.98 -0.07
N ASP A 157 2.75 15.97 0.52
CA ASP A 157 3.05 17.24 -0.16
C ASP A 157 3.98 17.09 -1.36
N THR A 158 4.83 16.07 -1.41
CA THR A 158 5.77 15.88 -2.53
C THR A 158 5.07 15.24 -3.73
N ILE A 159 4.12 14.35 -3.45
CA ILE A 159 3.23 13.78 -4.47
C ILE A 159 2.28 14.90 -4.93
N GLY A 160 1.57 15.55 -4.00
CA GLY A 160 0.63 16.64 -4.30
C GLY A 160 1.25 17.86 -5.00
N ARG A 161 2.51 18.20 -4.72
CA ARG A 161 3.23 19.26 -5.46
C ARG A 161 3.55 18.88 -6.90
N ARG A 162 3.75 17.60 -7.22
CA ARG A 162 3.93 17.13 -8.61
C ARG A 162 2.62 17.07 -9.39
N TRP A 163 1.52 16.73 -8.73
CA TRP A 163 0.18 16.78 -9.34
C TRP A 163 -0.33 18.21 -9.58
N ALA A 164 0.12 19.19 -8.79
CA ALA A 164 -0.25 20.60 -8.96
C ALA A 164 0.61 21.38 -9.97
N THR A 165 1.64 20.75 -10.55
CA THR A 165 2.56 21.35 -11.54
C THR A 165 2.55 20.62 -12.88
N LEU A 166 1.64 19.66 -13.05
CA LEU A 166 1.26 19.05 -14.31
C LEU A 166 -0.16 19.53 -14.62
#